data_AF-A0A8X6HZ00-F1
#
_entry.id   AF-A0A8X6HZ00-F1
#
_cell.length_a   1.000
_cell.length_b   1.000
_cell.length_c   1.000
_cell.angle_alpha   90.00
_cell.angle_beta   90.00
_cell.angle_gamma   90.00
#
_symmetry.space_group_name_H-M   'P 1'
#
loop_
_entity.id
_entity.type
_entity.pdbx_description
1 polymer ?
#
loop_
_entity_poly.entity_id
_entity_poly.type
_entity_poly.pdbx_seq_one_letter_code
_entity_poly.pdbx_strand_id
1 'polypeptide(L)'
;MEINGVDRVCLRDSGSAIDVCAQSWINEDDILGEYVWVKSPLDEVCHCLPLAKIKITTKRGEFYTKGAIKQDRCDFDMYILGNRTAELIEAS
;
A
#
# COMPACT_ATOMS: atom_id res chain seq x y z
N MET A 1 -11.41 2.09 -6.11
CA MET A 1 -10.19 1.60 -6.78
C MET A 1 -10.08 0.16 -6.37
N GLU A 2 -9.83 -0.72 -7.31
CA GLU A 2 -9.76 -2.14 -6.99
C GLU A 2 -8.31 -2.45 -6.60
N ILE A 3 -8.15 -3.04 -5.42
CA ILE A 3 -6.88 -3.49 -4.87
C ILE A 3 -6.96 -5.00 -4.75
N ASN A 4 -6.06 -5.72 -5.43
CA ASN A 4 -6.04 -7.18 -5.50
C ASN A 4 -7.40 -7.81 -5.86
N GLY A 5 -8.15 -7.21 -6.79
CA GLY A 5 -9.44 -7.74 -7.22
C GLY A 5 -10.63 -7.34 -6.37
N VAL A 6 -10.44 -6.52 -5.31
CA VAL A 6 -11.52 -6.07 -4.43
C VAL A 6 -11.59 -4.55 -4.41
N ASP A 7 -12.79 -3.98 -4.54
CA ASP A 7 -13.00 -2.55 -4.35
C ASP A 7 -12.68 -2.13 -2.91
N ARG A 8 -11.73 -1.22 -2.75
CA ARG A 8 -11.30 -0.68 -1.46
C ARG A 8 -11.36 0.84 -1.43
N VAL A 9 -11.54 1.38 -0.23
CA VAL A 9 -11.39 2.81 0.01
C VAL A 9 -9.90 3.14 -0.03
N CYS A 10 -9.55 4.17 -0.80
CA CYS A 10 -8.18 4.59 -1.04
C CYS A 10 -8.03 6.06 -0.62
N LEU A 11 -7.04 6.34 0.23
CA LEU A 11 -6.63 7.69 0.60
C LEU A 11 -5.34 8.05 -0.10
N ARG A 12 -5.32 9.23 -0.71
CA ARG A 12 -4.10 9.82 -1.25
C ARG A 12 -3.37 10.54 -0.12
N ASP A 13 -2.25 9.98 0.31
CA ASP A 13 -1.35 10.65 1.26
C ASP A 13 -0.17 11.27 0.48
N SER A 14 -0.17 12.59 0.36
CA SER A 14 0.90 13.34 -0.31
C SER A 14 2.22 13.35 0.48
N GLY A 15 2.20 12.98 1.76
CA GLY A 15 3.39 12.78 2.57
C GLY A 15 3.96 11.36 2.46
N SER A 16 3.19 10.40 1.94
CA SER A 16 3.65 9.01 1.88
C SER A 16 4.49 8.73 0.63
N ALA A 17 5.68 8.22 0.85
CA ALA A 17 6.58 7.77 -0.22
C ALA A 17 6.22 6.37 -0.75
N ILE A 18 5.54 5.55 0.05
CA ILE A 18 5.21 4.15 -0.27
C ILE A 18 3.74 3.88 0.01
N ASP A 19 3.16 2.96 -0.74
CA ASP A 19 1.81 2.51 -0.44
C ASP A 19 1.77 1.74 0.88
N VAL A 20 0.65 1.83 1.59
CA VAL A 20 0.42 1.07 2.82
C VAL A 20 -0.95 0.41 2.77
N CYS A 21 -1.03 -0.87 3.12
CA CYS A 21 -2.30 -1.59 3.22
C CYS A 21 -2.30 -2.61 4.35
N ALA A 22 -3.48 -3.16 4.64
CA ALA A 22 -3.65 -4.20 5.63
C ALA A 22 -3.10 -5.54 5.13
N GLN A 23 -2.38 -6.27 5.99
CA GLN A 23 -1.84 -7.59 5.65
C GLN A 23 -2.96 -8.58 5.29
N SER A 24 -4.14 -8.47 5.91
CA SER A 24 -5.33 -9.27 5.59
C SER A 24 -5.78 -9.20 4.12
N TRP A 25 -5.29 -8.24 3.34
CA TRP A 25 -5.65 -8.07 1.92
C TRP A 25 -4.66 -8.73 0.96
N ILE A 26 -3.61 -9.35 1.49
CA ILE A 26 -2.46 -9.85 0.73
C ILE A 26 -2.41 -11.37 0.81
N ASN A 27 -2.28 -12.04 -0.34
CA ASN A 27 -1.99 -13.47 -0.37
C ASN A 27 -0.55 -13.70 0.08
N GLU A 28 -0.28 -14.82 0.76
CA GLU A 28 1.07 -15.13 1.24
C GLU A 28 2.11 -15.16 0.10
N ASP A 29 1.71 -15.65 -1.08
CA ASP A 29 2.57 -15.69 -2.28
C ASP A 29 2.95 -14.31 -2.83
N ASP A 30 2.21 -13.25 -2.48
CA ASP A 30 2.48 -11.88 -2.90
C ASP A 30 3.44 -11.15 -1.93
N ILE A 31 3.80 -11.76 -0.79
CA ILE A 31 4.77 -11.22 0.17
C ILE A 31 6.18 -11.44 -0.35
N LEU A 32 6.97 -10.36 -0.41
CA LEU A 32 8.25 -10.36 -1.15
C LEU A 32 9.47 -10.79 -0.33
N GLY A 33 9.32 -11.01 0.99
CA GLY A 33 10.46 -11.20 1.90
C GLY A 33 11.37 -9.97 2.05
N GLU A 34 10.99 -8.85 1.45
CA GLU A 34 11.63 -7.54 1.58
C GLU A 34 10.96 -6.74 2.71
N TYR A 35 11.70 -5.78 3.27
CA TYR A 35 11.22 -4.94 4.37
C TYR A 35 11.57 -3.47 4.16
N VAL A 36 10.74 -2.59 4.71
CA VAL A 36 10.95 -1.14 4.70
C VAL A 36 10.78 -0.59 6.10
N TRP A 37 11.62 0.40 6.45
CA TRP A 37 11.44 1.17 7.67
C TRP A 37 10.56 2.37 7.38
N VAL A 38 9.39 2.42 8.02
CA VAL A 38 8.40 3.49 7.87
C VAL A 38 8.39 4.32 9.14
N LYS A 39 8.51 5.64 8.99
CA LYS A 39 8.32 6.60 10.07
C LYS A 39 7.01 7.34 9.85
N SER A 40 6.05 7.14 10.76
CA SER A 40 4.82 7.93 10.79
C SER A 40 5.09 9.25 11.50
N PRO A 41 4.47 10.38 11.08
CA PRO A 41 4.55 11.64 11.82
C PRO A 41 3.99 11.57 13.24
N LEU A 42 3.09 10.60 13.50
CA LEU A 42 2.44 10.41 14.79
C LEU A 42 3.19 9.45 15.72
N ASP A 43 4.17 8.72 15.18
CA ASP A 43 4.95 7.74 15.94
C ASP A 43 6.37 8.26 16.17
N GLU A 44 6.84 8.17 17.42
CA GLU A 44 8.23 8.52 17.75
C GLU A 44 9.23 7.45 17.25
N VAL A 45 8.74 6.26 16.94
CA VAL A 45 9.54 5.10 16.51
C VAL A 45 9.35 4.79 15.02
N CYS A 46 10.40 4.29 14.39
CA CYS A 46 10.31 3.71 13.05
C CYS A 46 9.82 2.26 13.14
N HIS A 47 8.90 1.88 12.27
CA HIS A 47 8.38 0.51 12.17
C HIS A 47 9.00 -0.20 10.98
N CYS A 48 9.47 -1.43 11.18
CA CYS A 48 9.87 -2.31 10.09
C CYS A 48 8.63 -3.06 9.57
N LEU A 49 8.21 -2.76 8.36
CA LEU A 49 7.05 -3.37 7.72
C LEU A 49 7.49 -4.27 6.55
N PRO A 50 6.90 -5.46 6.36
CA PRO A 50 7.14 -6.25 5.18
C PRO A 50 6.59 -5.55 3.93
N LEU A 51 7.16 -5.90 2.78
CA LEU A 51 6.68 -5.48 1.47
C LEU A 51 5.90 -6.60 0.78
N ALA A 52 4.83 -6.21 0.09
CA ALA A 52 4.06 -7.09 -0.77
C ALA A 52 3.90 -6.47 -2.16
N LYS A 53 3.69 -7.35 -3.14
CA LYS A 53 3.21 -6.96 -4.47
C LYS A 53 1.72 -6.65 -4.38
N ILE A 54 1.32 -5.53 -4.97
CA ILE A 54 -0.07 -5.07 -4.96
C ILE A 54 -0.51 -4.81 -6.38
N LYS A 55 -1.63 -5.41 -6.78
CA LYS A 55 -2.31 -5.11 -8.03
C LYS A 55 -3.33 -4.01 -7.80
N ILE A 56 -3.24 -2.94 -8.57
CA ILE A 56 -4.17 -1.82 -8.56
C ILE A 56 -4.87 -1.75 -9.91
N THR A 57 -6.19 -1.87 -9.91
CA THR A 57 -7.01 -1.68 -11.11
C THR A 57 -7.75 -0.35 -11.01
N THR A 58 -7.61 0.46 -12.05
CA THR A 58 -8.26 1.77 -12.19
C THR A 58 -8.92 1.90 -13.56
N LYS A 59 -9.64 3.00 -13.79
CA LYS A 59 -10.17 3.33 -15.13
C LYS A 59 -9.08 3.50 -16.20
N ARG A 60 -7.83 3.72 -15.79
CA ARG A 60 -6.68 3.91 -16.70
C ARG A 60 -5.92 2.62 -17.00
N GLY A 61 -6.24 1.53 -16.32
CA GLY A 61 -5.61 0.24 -16.50
C GLY A 61 -5.22 -0.45 -15.20
N GLU A 62 -4.46 -1.53 -15.35
CA GLU A 62 -3.89 -2.32 -14.25
C GLU A 62 -2.44 -1.93 -14.01
N PHE A 63 -2.09 -1.72 -12.75
CA PHE A 63 -0.75 -1.35 -12.29
C PHE A 63 -0.30 -2.31 -11.21
N TYR A 64 1.01 -2.59 -11.19
CA TYR A 64 1.63 -3.36 -10.12
C TYR A 64 2.62 -2.48 -9.38
N THR A 65 2.54 -2.50 -8.05
CA THR A 65 3.42 -1.74 -7.17
C THR A 65 3.87 -2.58 -6.00
N LYS A 66 4.87 -2.07 -5.27
CA LYS A 66 5.31 -2.61 -3.98
C LYS A 66 4.77 -1.71 -2.88
N GLY A 67 4.02 -2.27 -1.94
CA GLY A 67 3.50 -1.55 -0.79
C GLY A 67 3.93 -2.20 0.52
N ALA A 68 4.00 -1.39 1.57
CA ALA A 68 4.19 -1.86 2.93
C ALA A 68 2.88 -2.46 3.47
N ILE A 69 2.99 -3.56 4.20
CA ILE A 69 1.84 -4.23 4.80
C ILE A 69 1.87 -4.07 6.31
N LYS A 70 0.75 -3.61 6.89
CA LYS A 70 0.60 -3.44 8.33
C LYS A 70 -0.23 -4.60 8.88
N GLN A 71 0.24 -5.22 9.97
CA GLN A 71 -0.53 -6.26 10.66
C GLN A 71 -1.81 -5.69 11.26
N ASP A 72 -2.90 -6.45 11.17
CA ASP A 72 -4.30 -6.07 11.46
C ASP A 72 -4.62 -5.81 12.95
N ARG A 73 -3.66 -5.29 13.75
CA ARG A 73 -3.94 -4.90 15.15
C ARG A 73 -4.70 -3.57 15.28
N CYS A 74 -4.88 -2.85 14.19
CA CYS A 74 -5.78 -1.69 14.10
C CYS A 74 -6.68 -1.88 12.89
N ASP A 75 -7.92 -1.38 12.97
CA ASP A 75 -8.93 -1.30 11.90
C ASP A 75 -8.45 -0.43 10.73
N PHE A 76 -7.40 -0.88 10.05
CA PHE A 76 -6.82 -0.22 8.91
C PHE A 76 -7.59 -0.63 7.66
N ASP A 77 -8.80 -0.10 7.54
CA ASP A 77 -9.74 -0.47 6.47
C ASP A 77 -9.48 0.26 5.14
N MET A 78 -8.35 0.98 5.03
CA MET A 78 -8.07 1.88 3.91
C MET A 78 -6.71 1.57 3.28
N TYR A 79 -6.66 1.66 1.95
CA TYR A 79 -5.42 1.70 1.21
C TYR A 79 -4.83 3.11 1.28
N ILE A 80 -3.58 3.27 1.68
CA ILE A 80 -2.86 4.54 1.57
C ILE A 80 -2.03 4.51 0.31
N LEU A 81 -2.35 5.40 -0.62
CA LEU A 81 -1.68 5.56 -1.90
C LEU A 81 -0.53 6.56 -1.76
N GLY A 82 0.69 6.04 -1.85
CA GLY A 82 1.93 6.78 -1.86
C GLY A 82 2.18 7.50 -3.19
N ASN A 83 3.06 8.49 -3.13
CA ASN A 83 3.31 9.42 -4.23
C ASN A 83 3.77 8.75 -5.51
N ARG A 84 4.69 7.79 -5.39
CA ARG A 84 5.23 7.10 -6.55
C ARG A 84 4.15 6.36 -7.34
N THR A 85 3.25 5.67 -6.66
CA THR A 85 2.18 4.91 -7.31
C THR A 85 1.14 5.85 -7.90
N ALA A 86 0.81 6.94 -7.21
CA ALA A 86 -0.10 7.92 -7.75
C ALA A 86 0.44 8.62 -9.01
N GLU A 87 1.72 9.01 -9.03
CA GLU A 87 2.37 9.55 -10.23
C GLU A 87 2.32 8.55 -11.40
N LEU A 88 2.55 7.26 -11.13
CA LEU A 88 2.43 6.20 -12.13
C LEU A 88 1.02 6.09 -12.71
N ILE A 89 0.00 6.17 -11.86
CA ILE A 89 -1.41 6.17 -12.28
C ILE A 89 -1.76 7.49 -12.97
N GLU A 90 -1.15 8.61 -12.58
CA GLU A 90 -1.41 9.93 -13.16
C GLU A 90 -0.78 10.10 -14.55
N ALA A 91 0.32 9.42 -14.83
CA ALA A 91 1.04 9.49 -16.10
C ALA A 91 0.46 8.59 -17.22
N SER A 92 -0.43 7.64 -16.91
CA SER A 92 -0.83 6.52 -17.79
C SER A 92 -1.93 6.80 -18.82
#